data_AF-A0A4Y1QVQ8-F1
#
_entry.id   AF-A0A4Y1QVQ8-F1
#
_cell.length_a   1.000
_cell.length_b   1.000
_cell.length_c   1.000
_cell.angle_alpha   90.00
_cell.angle_beta   90.00
_cell.angle_gamma   90.00
#
_symmetry.space_group_name_H-M   'P 1'
#
loop_
_entity.id
_entity.type
_entity.pdbx_description
1 polymer ?
#
loop_
_entity_poly.entity_id
_entity_poly.type
_entity_poly.pdbx_seq_one_letter_code
_entity_poly.pdbx_strand_id
1 'polypeptide(L)' 'MRNNTELHVLDNGITFITTQARDSTSENNGYSFVHCKITGIGSNTYLGRAWRTSPMVVYAYTSMFEIINPAG' A
#
# COMPACT_ATOMS: atom_id res chain seq x y z
N MET A 1 -2.22 2.08 15.54
CA MET A 1 -2.00 2.83 14.28
C MET A 1 -0.82 3.76 14.52
N ARG A 2 0.22 3.72 13.67
CA ARG A 2 1.37 4.63 13.80
C ARG A 2 1.15 5.82 12.88
N ASN A 3 0.81 6.97 13.46
CA ASN A 3 0.74 8.23 12.72
C ASN A 3 2.15 8.66 12.31
N ASN A 4 2.27 9.31 11.15
CA ASN A 4 3.52 9.90 10.66
C ASN A 4 4.61 8.88 10.27
N THR A 5 4.21 7.76 9.68
CA THR A 5 5.13 6.75 9.13
C THR A 5 5.43 7.03 7.65
N GLU A 6 6.67 6.81 7.22
CA GLU A 6 7.09 6.84 5.82
C GLU A 6 7.26 5.42 5.27
N LEU A 7 6.69 5.15 4.10
CA LEU A 7 6.99 3.99 3.27
C LEU A 7 7.85 4.46 2.09
N HIS A 8 9.10 3.99 2.03
CA HIS A 8 10.07 4.43 1.03
C HIS A 8 10.43 3.28 0.09
N VAL A 9 10.13 3.43 -1.20
CA VAL A 9 10.39 2.43 -2.25
C VAL A 9 11.81 2.60 -2.80
N LEU A 10 12.59 1.52 -2.74
CA LEU A 10 14.01 1.52 -3.09
C LEU A 10 14.32 0.88 -4.45
N ASP A 11 13.33 0.36 -5.15
CA ASP A 11 13.51 -0.37 -6.41
C ASP A 11 12.76 0.30 -7.57
N ASN A 12 13.35 0.23 -8.76
CA ASN A 12 12.86 0.80 -10.01
C ASN A 12 12.13 -0.22 -10.90
N GLY A 13 12.03 -1.48 -10.46
CA GLY A 13 11.20 -2.48 -11.09
C GLY A 13 9.69 -2.29 -10.83
N ILE A 14 8.92 -3.33 -11.14
CA ILE A 14 7.51 -3.42 -10.74
C ILE A 14 7.48 -3.77 -9.26
N THR A 15 6.93 -2.88 -8.43
CA THR A 15 6.87 -3.07 -6.98
C THR A 15 5.45 -2.97 -6.44
N PHE A 16 5.21 -3.59 -5.29
CA PHE A 16 3.92 -3.57 -4.61
C PHE A 16 4.15 -3.25 -3.14
N ILE A 17 3.48 -2.21 -2.62
CA ILE A 17 3.65 -1.79 -1.22
C ILE A 17 3.03 -2.81 -0.26
N THR A 18 1.90 -3.40 -0.64
CA THR A 18 1.18 -4.36 0.21
C THR A 18 0.80 -5.64 -0.52
N THR A 19 0.82 -6.72 0.25
CA THR A 19 0.20 -8.00 -0.10
C THR A 19 -0.56 -8.48 1.13
N GLN A 20 -1.89 -8.32 1.13
CA GLN A 20 -2.73 -8.65 2.28
C GLN A 20 -3.45 -9.98 2.04
N ALA A 21 -3.49 -10.83 3.07
CA ALA A 21 -3.94 -12.23 2.99
C ALA A 21 -5.26 -12.52 3.71
N ARG A 22 -6.20 -11.59 3.68
CA ARG A 22 -7.56 -11.86 4.12
C ARG A 22 -8.28 -12.73 3.09
N ASP A 23 -8.88 -13.81 3.55
CA ASP A 23 -9.57 -14.80 2.73
C ASP A 23 -11.07 -14.50 2.60
N SER A 24 -11.68 -13.84 3.59
CA SER A 24 -13.13 -13.59 3.58
C SER A 24 -13.56 -12.25 4.17
N THR A 25 -14.78 -11.81 3.83
CA THR A 25 -15.36 -10.56 4.32
C THR A 25 -15.81 -10.62 5.79
N SER A 26 -15.94 -11.81 6.37
CA SER A 26 -16.26 -12.01 7.80
C SER A 26 -15.04 -11.82 8.71
N GLU A 27 -13.82 -11.87 8.16
CA GLU A 27 -12.61 -11.59 8.91
C GLU A 27 -12.47 -10.10 9.20
N ASN A 28 -12.34 -9.78 10.48
CA ASN A 28 -12.17 -8.41 10.96
C ASN A 28 -10.67 -8.01 11.04
N ASN A 29 -9.95 -8.20 9.94
CA ASN A 29 -8.54 -7.82 9.82
C ASN A 29 -8.28 -7.08 8.50
N GLY A 30 -7.18 -6.33 8.45
CA GLY A 30 -6.83 -5.49 7.30
C GLY A 30 -5.62 -4.62 7.62
N TYR A 31 -5.07 -3.95 6.60
CA TYR A 31 -4.04 -2.94 6.79
C TYR A 31 -4.63 -1.54 6.65
N SER A 32 -4.19 -0.62 7.50
CA SER A 32 -4.59 0.78 7.45
C SER A 32 -3.37 1.67 7.63
N PHE A 33 -3.14 2.51 6.62
CA PHE A 33 -2.09 3.52 6.59
C PHE A 33 -2.77 4.89 6.66
N VAL A 34 -2.65 5.55 7.81
CA VAL A 34 -3.35 6.80 8.11
C VAL A 34 -2.33 7.86 8.48
N HIS A 35 -2.39 9.04 7.85
CA HIS A 35 -1.40 10.11 8.03
C HIS A 35 0.03 9.60 7.77
N CYS A 36 0.20 8.87 6.67
CA CYS A 36 1.50 8.37 6.21
C CYS A 36 2.03 9.20 5.03
N LYS A 37 3.27 8.92 4.65
CA LYS A 37 3.87 9.38 3.41
C LYS A 37 4.40 8.19 2.61
N ILE A 38 4.15 8.16 1.32
CA ILE A 38 4.74 7.19 0.40
C ILE A 38 5.69 7.93 -0.54
N THR A 39 6.96 7.56 -0.47
CA THR A 39 8.06 8.15 -1.23
C THR A 39 8.92 7.05 -1.84
N GLY A 40 9.94 7.42 -2.61
CA GLY A 40 10.86 6.46 -3.18
C GLY A 40 11.47 6.96 -4.47
N ILE A 41 12.24 6.09 -5.09
CA ILE A 41 12.89 6.33 -6.39
C ILE A 41 12.27 5.53 -7.53
N GLY A 42 11.31 4.65 -7.22
CA GLY A 42 10.67 3.77 -8.19
C GLY A 42 9.84 4.50 -9.24
N SER A 43 9.54 3.82 -10.34
CA SER A 43 8.77 4.40 -11.46
C SER A 43 7.52 3.59 -11.83
N ASN A 44 7.34 2.39 -11.25
CA ASN A 44 6.18 1.54 -11.50
C ASN A 44 5.72 0.81 -10.22
N THR A 45 5.38 1.59 -9.21
CA THR A 45 4.95 1.08 -7.88
C THR A 45 3.43 1.03 -7.79
N TYR A 46 2.90 -0.08 -7.33
CA TYR A 46 1.48 -0.25 -7.04
C TYR A 46 1.24 -0.26 -5.53
N LEU A 47 0.12 0.28 -5.05
CA LEU A 47 -0.29 0.32 -3.65
C LEU A 47 -0.45 -1.09 -3.06
N GLY A 48 -0.77 -2.07 -3.89
CA GLY A 48 -0.74 -3.45 -3.47
C GLY A 48 -1.28 -4.42 -4.50
N ARG A 49 -1.23 -5.70 -4.13
CA ARG A 49 -1.88 -6.79 -4.86
C ARG A 49 -2.53 -7.76 -3.88
N ALA A 50 -3.52 -8.49 -4.35
CA ALA A 50 -4.14 -9.56 -3.58
C ALA A 50 -3.14 -10.70 -3.33
N TRP A 51 -2.96 -11.11 -2.08
CA TRP A 51 -2.31 -12.39 -1.76
C TRP A 51 -3.36 -13.50 -1.59
N ARG A 52 -4.54 -13.15 -1.06
CA ARG A 52 -5.67 -14.06 -0.87
C ARG A 52 -6.95 -13.49 -1.49
N THR A 53 -8.08 -14.15 -1.24
CA THR A 53 -9.34 -13.95 -1.97
C THR A 53 -10.11 -12.70 -1.61
N SER A 54 -9.86 -12.05 -0.46
CA SER A 54 -10.60 -10.86 -0.05
C SER A 54 -9.72 -9.83 0.66
N PRO A 55 -8.60 -9.36 0.06
CA PRO A 55 -7.68 -8.46 0.74
C PRO A 55 -8.35 -7.14 1.13
N MET A 56 -7.92 -6.56 2.26
CA MET A 56 -8.38 -5.23 2.68
C MET A 56 -7.21 -4.35 3.11
N VAL A 57 -6.99 -3.29 2.35
CA VAL A 57 -5.97 -2.27 2.60
C VAL A 57 -6.59 -0.90 2.38
N VAL A 58 -6.42 0.00 3.34
CA VAL A 58 -6.89 1.39 3.25
C VAL A 58 -5.71 2.33 3.41
N TYR A 59 -5.59 3.28 2.48
CA TYR A 59 -4.70 4.43 2.58
C TYR A 59 -5.58 5.68 2.77
N ALA A 60 -5.49 6.32 3.93
CA ALA A 60 -6.29 7.50 4.25
C ALA A 60 -5.38 8.64 4.70
N TYR A 61 -5.68 9.87 4.27
CA TYR A 61 -4.87 11.06 4.59
C TYR A 61 -3.35 10.84 4.37
N THR A 62 -3.00 10.07 3.35
CA THR A 62 -1.63 9.65 3.05
C THR A 62 -1.17 10.36 1.79
N SER A 63 -0.05 11.08 1.87
CA SER A 63 0.55 11.73 0.70
C SER A 63 1.36 10.72 -0.11
N MET A 64 1.14 10.67 -1.42
CA MET A 64 1.78 9.72 -2.33
C MET A 64 2.57 10.49 -3.40
N PHE A 65 3.86 10.17 -3.56
CA PHE A 65 4.70 10.78 -4.58
C PHE A 65 4.42 10.18 -5.97
N GLU A 66 4.96 10.79 -7.02
CA GLU A 66 4.73 10.43 -8.44
C GLU A 66 5.19 9.02 -8.84
N ILE A 67 5.84 8.31 -7.93
CA ILE A 67 6.30 6.93 -8.11
C ILE A 67 5.15 5.90 -8.17
N ILE A 68 3.97 6.28 -7.69
CA ILE A 68 2.78 5.41 -7.66
C ILE A 68 2.14 5.42 -9.04
N ASN A 69 1.93 4.23 -9.58
CA ASN A 69 1.26 4.05 -10.85
C ASN A 69 -0.17 4.63 -10.75
N PRO A 70 -0.65 5.38 -11.75
CA PRO A 70 -2.01 5.91 -11.76
C PRO A 70 -3.12 4.86 -11.68
N ALA A 71 -2.84 3.59 -12.03
CA ALA A 71 -3.74 2.46 -11.82
C ALA A 71 -3.92 2.08 -10.34
N GLY A 72 -3.10 2.64 -9.46
CA GLY A 72 -3.00 2.32 -8.05
C GLY A 72 -1.98 1.24 -7.76
#